data_AF-A0A3S1YX79-F1
#
_entry.id   AF-A0A3S1YX79-F1
#
_cell.length_a   1.000
_cell.length_b   1.000
_cell.length_c   1.000
_cell.angle_alpha   90.00
_cell.angle_beta   90.00
_cell.angle_gamma   90.00
#
_symmetry.space_group_name_H-M   'P 1'
#
loop_
_entity.id
_entity.type
_entity.pdbx_description
1 polymer ?
#
loop_
_entity_poly.entity_id
_entity_poly.type
_entity_poly.pdbx_seq_one_letter_code
_entity_poly.pdbx_strand_id
1 'polypeptide(L)'
;MTDKTAPAATALIDMRNISIAFGGIRAVDDASIDLFPGEVVALLGHNGAGKSTLIKILSGAYKRDSGQIFVNGEEASISNPRDAKKYGIETIYQTLALADNVDAAANLFLGRELMTAWGTLDDVAMEAEARKVMGRLNPRFQRFKEPVIKLSGGQRQSVAIARAILF
;
A
#
# COMPACT_ATOMS: atom_id res chain seq x y z
N MET A 1 11.26 -19.69 -40.63
CA MET A 1 9.91 -19.46 -40.07
C MET A 1 10.10 -18.77 -38.74
N THR A 2 9.96 -17.45 -38.73
CA THR A 2 10.13 -16.56 -37.58
C THR A 2 8.95 -16.73 -36.64
N ASP A 3 9.23 -17.19 -35.42
CA ASP A 3 8.25 -17.20 -34.35
C ASP A 3 8.06 -15.76 -33.85
N LYS A 4 6.83 -15.27 -33.93
CA LYS A 4 6.44 -13.92 -33.50
C LYS A 4 6.32 -13.97 -31.97
N THR A 5 7.36 -13.55 -31.27
CA THR A 5 7.26 -13.21 -29.85
C THR A 5 6.22 -12.09 -29.71
N ALA A 6 5.10 -12.40 -29.07
CA ALA A 6 4.19 -11.38 -28.54
C ALA A 6 5.03 -10.42 -27.67
N PRO A 7 4.77 -9.10 -27.73
CA PRO A 7 5.49 -8.18 -26.85
C PRO A 7 5.24 -8.62 -25.41
N ALA A 8 6.31 -8.93 -24.68
CA ALA A 8 6.22 -9.28 -23.27
C ALA A 8 5.46 -8.14 -22.57
N ALA A 9 4.38 -8.48 -21.87
CA ALA A 9 3.59 -7.48 -21.15
C ALA A 9 4.52 -6.67 -20.23
N THR A 10 4.31 -5.37 -20.10
CA THR A 10 5.07 -4.55 -19.16
C THR A 10 4.63 -4.90 -17.75
N ALA A 11 5.58 -5.28 -16.89
CA ALA A 11 5.30 -5.50 -15.48
C ALA A 11 4.79 -4.20 -14.83
N LEU A 12 3.76 -4.33 -13.99
CA LEU A 12 3.22 -3.21 -13.22
C LEU A 12 4.24 -2.77 -12.16
N ILE A 13 4.84 -3.74 -11.46
CA ILE A 13 5.97 -3.55 -10.55
C ILE A 13 7.07 -4.52 -10.97
N ASP A 14 8.30 -4.03 -11.05
CA ASP A 14 9.49 -4.86 -11.27
C ASP A 14 10.60 -4.39 -10.34
N MET A 15 10.95 -5.23 -9.37
CA MET A 15 12.03 -5.01 -8.42
C MET A 15 13.21 -5.89 -8.83
N ARG A 16 14.37 -5.29 -9.09
CA ARG A 16 15.57 -6.00 -9.57
C ARG A 16 16.71 -5.86 -8.58
N ASN A 17 17.33 -6.99 -8.24
CA ASN A 17 18.58 -7.07 -7.47
C ASN A 17 18.55 -6.25 -6.17
N ILE A 18 17.42 -6.29 -5.47
CA ILE A 18 17.19 -5.52 -4.26
C ILE A 18 17.99 -6.12 -3.12
N SER A 19 18.79 -5.28 -2.46
CA SER A 19 19.48 -5.63 -1.22
C SER A 19 19.30 -4.55 -0.16
N ILE A 20 19.29 -4.98 1.09
CA ILE A 20 19.39 -4.11 2.27
C ILE A 20 20.05 -4.87 3.43
N ALA A 21 20.95 -4.20 4.13
CA ALA A 21 21.55 -4.70 5.37
C ALA A 21 21.16 -3.83 6.57
N PHE A 22 21.01 -4.48 7.73
CA PHE A 22 20.89 -3.81 9.01
C PHE A 22 22.07 -4.24 9.89
N GLY A 23 23.04 -3.33 10.05
CA GLY A 23 24.32 -3.68 10.67
C GLY A 23 25.01 -4.79 9.87
N GLY A 24 25.36 -5.89 10.54
CA GLY A 24 26.02 -7.05 9.91
C GLY A 24 25.08 -8.05 9.22
N ILE A 25 23.77 -7.85 9.24
CA ILE A 25 22.78 -8.82 8.72
C ILE A 25 22.22 -8.32 7.39
N ARG A 26 22.40 -9.08 6.31
CA ARG A 26 21.70 -8.86 5.04
C ARG A 26 20.26 -9.34 5.16
N ALA A 27 19.33 -8.41 5.34
CA ALA A 27 17.92 -8.73 5.52
C ALA A 27 17.22 -9.04 4.19
N VAL A 28 17.69 -8.44 3.09
CA VAL A 28 17.38 -8.85 1.72
C VAL A 28 18.71 -8.84 0.96
N ASP A 29 19.00 -9.88 0.20
CA ASP A 29 20.24 -10.02 -0.57
C ASP A 29 19.90 -10.47 -2.00
N ASP A 30 20.07 -9.55 -2.96
CA ASP A 30 19.90 -9.77 -4.39
C ASP A 30 18.53 -10.34 -4.81
N ALA A 31 17.46 -9.86 -4.19
CA ALA A 31 16.10 -10.32 -4.48
C ALA A 31 15.51 -9.62 -5.72
N SER A 32 14.90 -10.39 -6.61
CA SER A 32 14.13 -9.86 -7.74
C SER A 32 12.72 -10.44 -7.78
N ILE A 33 11.73 -9.60 -8.10
CA ILE A 33 10.32 -9.98 -8.22
C ILE A 33 9.61 -9.03 -9.17
N ASP A 34 8.75 -9.58 -10.03
CA ASP A 34 7.83 -8.83 -10.87
C ASP A 34 6.38 -9.13 -10.50
N LEU A 35 5.49 -8.22 -10.91
CA LEU A 35 4.05 -8.32 -10.73
C LEU A 35 3.37 -7.72 -11.95
N PHE A 36 2.43 -8.44 -12.54
CA PHE A 36 1.69 -7.98 -13.72
C PHE A 36 0.30 -7.43 -13.36
N PRO A 37 -0.29 -6.57 -14.21
CA PRO A 37 -1.65 -6.07 -13.98
C PRO A 37 -2.67 -7.21 -13.83
N GLY A 38 -3.50 -7.14 -12.78
CA GLY A 38 -4.56 -8.13 -12.51
C GLY A 38 -4.07 -9.42 -11.86
N GLU A 39 -2.77 -9.52 -11.57
CA GLU A 39 -2.18 -10.68 -10.90
C GLU A 39 -2.27 -10.56 -9.37
N VAL A 40 -2.36 -11.71 -8.71
CA VAL A 40 -2.20 -11.83 -7.25
C VAL A 40 -0.98 -12.67 -6.96
N VAL A 41 0.08 -12.05 -6.45
CA VAL A 41 1.34 -12.71 -6.10
C VAL A 41 1.44 -12.93 -4.60
N ALA A 42 1.81 -14.15 -4.20
CA ALA A 42 2.06 -14.51 -2.80
C ALA A 42 3.56 -14.65 -2.55
N LEU A 43 4.10 -13.80 -1.66
CA LEU A 43 5.49 -13.90 -1.22
C LEU A 43 5.58 -14.80 0.03
N LEU A 44 6.09 -16.02 -0.14
CA LEU A 44 6.16 -17.05 0.91
C LEU A 44 7.61 -17.35 1.31
N GLY A 45 7.81 -17.86 2.54
CA GLY A 45 9.12 -18.20 3.07
C GLY A 45 9.18 -18.15 4.60
N HIS A 46 10.25 -18.66 5.20
CA HIS A 46 10.41 -18.71 6.66
C HIS A 46 10.50 -17.31 7.30
N ASN A 47 10.26 -17.24 8.61
CA ASN A 47 10.46 -16.01 9.38
C ASN A 47 11.91 -15.54 9.24
N GLY A 48 12.11 -14.23 9.06
CA GLY A 48 13.44 -13.66 8.83
C GLY A 48 13.94 -13.71 7.39
N ALA A 49 13.23 -14.36 6.45
CA ALA A 49 13.63 -14.43 5.03
C ALA A 49 13.55 -13.09 4.25
N GLY A 50 13.42 -11.95 4.91
CA GLY A 50 13.37 -10.65 4.23
C GLY A 50 12.03 -10.25 3.59
N LYS A 51 11.00 -11.11 3.62
CA LYS A 51 9.70 -10.84 2.97
C LYS A 51 9.08 -9.49 3.36
N SER A 52 8.90 -9.25 4.66
CA SER A 52 8.35 -7.99 5.16
C SER A 52 9.29 -6.82 4.89
N THR A 53 10.60 -7.06 4.81
CA THR A 53 11.60 -6.05 4.47
C THR A 53 11.48 -5.64 3.00
N LEU A 54 11.29 -6.59 2.09
CA LEU A 54 11.06 -6.33 0.66
C LEU A 54 9.78 -5.50 0.45
N ILE A 55 8.68 -5.87 1.10
CA ILE A 55 7.44 -5.09 1.07
C ILE A 55 7.63 -3.69 1.65
N LYS A 56 8.41 -3.54 2.74
CA LYS A 56 8.75 -2.23 3.32
C LYS A 56 9.63 -1.38 2.41
N ILE A 57 10.46 -1.99 1.56
CA ILE A 57 11.23 -1.26 0.55
C ILE A 57 10.28 -0.74 -0.53
N LEU A 58 9.41 -1.60 -1.07
CA LEU A 58 8.43 -1.21 -2.08
C LEU A 58 7.47 -0.11 -1.57
N SER A 59 7.07 -0.19 -0.31
CA SER A 59 6.23 0.82 0.34
C SER A 59 6.97 2.10 0.76
N GLY A 60 8.29 2.15 0.56
CA GLY A 60 9.16 3.27 0.96
C GLY A 60 9.36 3.40 2.47
N ALA A 61 8.93 2.44 3.29
CA ALA A 61 9.22 2.44 4.72
C ALA A 61 10.70 2.17 5.03
N TYR A 62 11.41 1.46 4.15
CA TYR A 62 12.86 1.32 4.17
C TYR A 62 13.48 1.74 2.84
N LYS A 63 14.65 2.38 2.91
CA LYS A 63 15.47 2.66 1.73
C LYS A 63 16.38 1.44 1.48
N ARG A 64 16.31 0.89 0.27
CA ARG A 64 17.23 -0.16 -0.21
C ARG A 64 18.67 0.36 -0.32
N ASP A 65 19.65 -0.52 -0.16
CA ASP A 65 21.08 -0.22 -0.36
C ASP A 65 21.46 -0.30 -1.84
N SER A 66 20.87 -1.25 -2.58
CA SER A 66 21.13 -1.49 -4.00
C SER A 66 19.87 -1.94 -4.75
N GLY A 67 20.01 -2.22 -6.06
CA GLY A 67 18.93 -2.68 -6.93
C GLY A 67 18.22 -1.57 -7.69
N GLN A 68 17.08 -1.86 -8.30
CA GLN A 68 16.22 -0.90 -9.00
C GLN A 68 14.75 -1.30 -8.84
N ILE A 69 13.85 -0.32 -8.85
CA ILE A 69 12.42 -0.54 -8.85
C ILE A 69 11.86 0.17 -10.08
N PHE A 70 11.03 -0.52 -10.85
CA PHE A 70 10.32 0.02 -11.98
C PHE A 70 8.81 -0.10 -11.74
N VAL A 71 8.06 0.93 -12.15
CA VAL A 71 6.60 0.96 -12.11
C VAL A 71 6.11 1.26 -13.52
N ASN A 72 5.33 0.36 -14.11
CA ASN A 72 4.92 0.42 -15.52
C ASN A 72 6.13 0.58 -16.48
N GLY A 73 7.25 -0.09 -16.19
CA GLY A 73 8.47 -0.04 -17.00
C GLY A 73 9.36 1.19 -16.79
N GLU A 74 8.91 2.19 -16.04
CA GLU A 74 9.68 3.41 -15.74
C GLU A 74 10.37 3.29 -14.38
N GLU A 75 11.63 3.72 -14.28
CA GLU A 75 12.37 3.64 -13.02
C GLU A 75 11.73 4.54 -11.95
N ALA A 76 11.42 3.95 -10.81
CA ALA A 76 10.71 4.58 -9.70
C ALA A 76 11.66 4.90 -8.54
N SER A 77 11.71 6.17 -8.15
CA SER A 77 12.45 6.61 -6.97
C SER A 77 11.54 6.64 -5.75
N ILE A 78 11.62 5.59 -4.93
CA ILE A 78 10.83 5.44 -3.71
C ILE A 78 11.76 5.53 -2.49
N SER A 79 11.71 6.65 -1.76
CA SER A 79 12.53 6.86 -0.54
C SER A 79 11.71 7.00 0.73
N ASN A 80 10.40 7.20 0.61
CA ASN A 80 9.47 7.30 1.72
C ASN A 80 8.05 6.86 1.27
N PRO A 81 7.11 6.63 2.21
CA PRO A 81 5.75 6.21 1.85
C PRO A 81 4.95 7.19 0.99
N ARG A 82 5.25 8.50 1.04
CA ARG A 82 4.60 9.47 0.14
C ARG A 82 5.05 9.29 -1.31
N ASP A 83 6.26 8.80 -1.56
CA ASP A 83 6.72 8.52 -2.92
C ASP A 83 6.03 7.28 -3.49
N ALA A 84 5.97 6.18 -2.73
CA ALA A 84 5.26 4.96 -3.15
C ALA A 84 3.80 5.26 -3.54
N LYS A 85 3.15 6.11 -2.75
CA LYS A 85 1.79 6.61 -3.00
C LYS A 85 1.61 7.34 -4.33
N LYS A 86 2.62 8.07 -4.82
CA LYS A 86 2.55 8.74 -6.14
C LYS A 86 2.52 7.73 -7.30
N TYR A 87 3.03 6.53 -7.06
CA TYR A 87 3.02 5.40 -7.99
C TYR A 87 1.79 4.49 -7.83
N GLY A 88 0.82 4.86 -6.97
CA GLY A 88 -0.37 4.03 -6.71
C GLY A 88 -0.09 2.81 -5.82
N ILE A 89 1.04 2.80 -5.09
CA ILE A 89 1.40 1.70 -4.19
C ILE A 89 0.84 1.99 -2.79
N GLU A 90 -0.20 1.24 -2.40
CA GLU A 90 -0.74 1.24 -1.05
C GLU A 90 -0.32 -0.02 -0.28
N THR A 91 -0.09 0.09 1.03
CA THR A 91 0.37 -1.04 1.85
C THR A 91 -0.42 -1.13 3.14
N ILE A 92 -0.92 -2.34 3.40
CA ILE A 92 -1.61 -2.70 4.64
C ILE A 92 -0.63 -3.46 5.52
N TYR A 93 -0.17 -2.82 6.59
CA TYR A 93 0.77 -3.41 7.54
C TYR A 93 0.06 -4.35 8.53
N GLN A 94 0.81 -5.29 9.10
CA GLN A 94 0.31 -6.19 10.16
C GLN A 94 -0.25 -5.42 11.36
N THR A 95 0.47 -4.40 11.81
CA THR A 95 -0.07 -3.37 12.70
C THR A 95 -0.72 -2.33 11.80
N LEU A 96 -2.05 -2.37 11.66
CA LEU A 96 -2.87 -1.70 10.62
C LEU A 96 -2.62 -0.18 10.40
N ALA A 97 -1.78 0.46 11.20
CA ALA A 97 -1.39 1.87 11.10
C ALA A 97 -2.62 2.79 11.01
N LEU A 98 -3.56 2.56 11.93
CA LEU A 98 -4.77 3.35 12.09
C LEU A 98 -4.58 4.32 13.25
N ALA A 99 -5.10 5.53 13.09
CA ALA A 99 -5.22 6.50 14.16
C ALA A 99 -6.40 6.08 15.04
N ASP A 100 -6.08 5.51 16.20
CA ASP A 100 -7.04 4.85 17.10
C ASP A 100 -8.13 5.81 17.64
N ASN A 101 -7.80 7.09 17.79
CA ASN A 101 -8.66 8.10 18.40
C ASN A 101 -9.61 8.80 17.43
N VAL A 102 -9.49 8.56 16.12
CA VAL A 102 -10.33 9.18 15.10
C VAL A 102 -11.19 8.15 14.40
N ASP A 103 -12.19 8.61 13.67
CA ASP A 103 -13.20 7.76 13.06
C ASP A 103 -12.71 7.12 11.74
N ALA A 104 -13.60 6.36 11.08
CA ALA A 104 -13.25 5.65 9.85
C ALA A 104 -12.95 6.62 8.68
N ALA A 105 -13.76 7.67 8.50
CA ALA A 105 -13.58 8.63 7.41
C ALA A 105 -12.24 9.37 7.55
N ALA A 106 -11.94 9.87 8.74
CA ALA A 106 -10.65 10.52 9.02
C ALA A 106 -9.46 9.58 8.80
N ASN A 107 -9.57 8.30 9.18
CA ASN A 107 -8.53 7.31 8.91
C ASN A 107 -8.29 7.05 7.41
N LEU A 108 -9.37 7.01 6.62
CA LEU A 108 -9.30 6.78 5.17
C LEU A 108 -8.60 7.95 4.45
N PHE A 109 -8.85 9.18 4.88
CA PHE A 109 -8.34 10.39 4.24
C PHE A 109 -7.08 10.98 4.90
N LEU A 110 -6.53 10.35 5.94
CA LEU A 110 -5.40 10.89 6.69
C LEU A 110 -4.17 11.17 5.79
N GLY A 111 -3.76 12.44 5.73
CA GLY A 111 -2.70 12.95 4.87
C GLY A 111 -3.09 13.13 3.39
N ARG A 112 -4.38 13.03 3.07
CA ARG A 112 -5.02 13.26 1.76
C ARG A 112 -6.40 13.87 1.96
N GLU A 113 -6.54 14.73 2.97
CA GLU A 113 -7.81 15.30 3.37
C GLU A 113 -8.43 16.12 2.23
N LEU A 114 -9.74 15.97 2.02
CA LEU A 114 -10.46 16.82 1.08
C LEU A 114 -10.67 18.19 1.71
N MET A 115 -10.44 19.24 0.93
CA MET A 115 -10.60 20.62 1.37
C MET A 115 -11.77 21.29 0.65
N THR A 116 -12.54 22.08 1.39
CA THR A 116 -13.55 22.97 0.81
C THR A 116 -12.90 24.12 0.05
N ALA A 117 -13.68 24.87 -0.72
CA ALA A 117 -13.21 26.08 -1.42
C ALA A 117 -12.64 27.15 -0.46
N TRP A 118 -13.00 27.10 0.83
CA TRP A 118 -12.49 28.01 1.87
C TRP A 118 -11.24 27.49 2.59
N GLY A 119 -10.70 26.34 2.18
CA GLY A 119 -9.51 25.75 2.79
C GLY A 119 -9.77 25.07 4.14
N THR A 120 -11.02 24.73 4.46
CA THR A 120 -11.36 23.87 5.62
C THR A 120 -11.51 22.42 5.20
N LEU A 121 -11.56 21.49 6.14
CA LEU A 121 -11.85 20.09 5.83
C LEU A 121 -13.27 19.93 5.27
N ASP A 122 -13.42 19.11 4.22
CA ASP A 122 -14.72 18.72 3.67
C ASP A 122 -15.17 17.38 4.26
N ASP A 123 -15.62 17.43 5.52
CA ASP A 123 -16.06 16.25 6.27
C ASP A 123 -17.24 15.54 5.61
N VAL A 124 -18.10 16.29 4.91
CA VAL A 124 -19.28 15.74 4.23
C VAL A 124 -18.85 14.90 3.04
N ALA A 125 -17.95 15.42 2.19
CA ALA A 125 -17.42 14.66 1.06
C ALA A 125 -16.62 13.44 1.52
N MET A 126 -15.75 13.59 2.53
CA MET A 126 -14.96 12.48 3.08
C MET A 126 -15.86 11.38 3.66
N GLU A 127 -16.91 11.74 4.40
CA GLU A 127 -17.87 10.76 4.92
C GLU A 127 -18.63 10.04 3.79
N ALA A 128 -19.08 10.78 2.77
CA ALA A 128 -19.81 10.20 1.66
C ALA A 128 -18.97 9.17 0.90
N GLU A 129 -17.72 9.49 0.58
CA GLU A 129 -16.79 8.57 -0.08
C GLU A 129 -16.41 7.39 0.82
N ALA A 130 -16.18 7.63 2.12
CA ALA A 130 -15.92 6.57 3.10
C ALA A 130 -17.06 5.54 3.15
N ARG A 131 -18.32 6.00 3.11
CA ARG A 131 -19.49 5.11 3.07
C ARG A 131 -19.58 4.31 1.77
N LYS A 132 -19.28 4.93 0.63
CA LYS A 132 -19.29 4.25 -0.68
C LYS A 132 -18.25 3.14 -0.74
N VAL A 133 -16.99 3.43 -0.40
CA VAL A 133 -15.90 2.42 -0.43
C VAL A 133 -16.14 1.32 0.60
N MET A 134 -16.57 1.67 1.81
CA MET A 134 -16.87 0.70 2.85
C MET A 134 -18.06 -0.18 2.49
N GLY A 135 -19.08 0.36 1.83
CA GLY A 135 -20.23 -0.41 1.37
C GLY A 135 -19.86 -1.51 0.37
N ARG A 136 -18.82 -1.32 -0.44
CA ARG A 136 -18.29 -2.35 -1.36
C ARG A 136 -17.52 -3.45 -0.63
N LEU A 137 -16.83 -3.11 0.45
CA LEU A 137 -15.94 -4.02 1.18
C LEU A 137 -16.65 -4.78 2.31
N ASN A 138 -17.43 -4.06 3.12
CA ASN A 138 -18.15 -4.58 4.27
C ASN A 138 -19.53 -3.89 4.37
N PRO A 139 -20.54 -4.40 3.66
CA PRO A 139 -21.89 -3.82 3.62
C PRO A 139 -22.58 -3.69 4.99
N ARG A 140 -22.10 -4.43 6.01
CA ARG A 140 -22.65 -4.41 7.38
C ARG A 140 -21.94 -3.41 8.30
N PHE A 141 -20.95 -2.67 7.80
CA PHE A 141 -20.25 -1.67 8.59
C PHE A 141 -21.18 -0.47 8.84
N GLN A 142 -21.46 -0.18 10.11
CA GLN A 142 -22.37 0.92 10.50
C GLN A 142 -21.70 1.97 11.41
N ARG A 143 -20.59 1.63 12.07
CA ARG A 143 -19.95 2.44 13.11
C ARG A 143 -18.97 3.47 12.52
N PHE A 144 -19.43 4.31 11.61
CA PHE A 144 -18.59 5.28 10.89
C PHE A 144 -18.07 6.43 11.74
N LYS A 145 -18.80 6.82 12.79
CA LYS A 145 -18.49 7.95 13.67
C LYS A 145 -17.76 7.57 14.94
N GLU A 146 -17.57 6.27 15.17
CA GLU A 146 -16.86 5.81 16.35
C GLU A 146 -15.35 5.82 16.11
N PRO A 147 -14.55 6.21 17.13
CA PRO A 147 -13.11 6.04 17.09
C PRO A 147 -12.74 4.59 16.76
N VAL A 148 -11.74 4.41 15.90
CA VAL A 148 -11.34 3.10 15.39
C VAL A 148 -10.90 2.14 16.50
N ILE A 149 -10.41 2.63 17.64
CA ILE A 149 -10.08 1.81 18.81
C ILE A 149 -11.27 1.02 19.38
N LYS A 150 -12.51 1.51 19.19
CA LYS A 150 -13.73 0.82 19.66
C LYS A 150 -14.24 -0.26 18.70
N LEU A 151 -13.63 -0.37 17.53
CA LEU A 151 -14.01 -1.33 16.50
C LEU A 151 -13.39 -2.70 16.75
N SER A 152 -14.05 -3.76 16.30
CA SER A 152 -13.48 -5.11 16.33
C SER A 152 -12.25 -5.21 15.42
N GLY A 153 -11.39 -6.21 15.62
CA GLY A 153 -10.21 -6.43 14.76
C GLY A 153 -10.56 -6.51 13.27
N GLY A 154 -11.63 -7.22 12.90
CA GLY A 154 -12.11 -7.30 11.51
C GLY A 154 -12.68 -5.97 10.99
N GLN A 155 -13.33 -5.18 11.84
CA GLN A 155 -13.77 -3.83 11.46
C GLN A 155 -12.57 -2.90 11.23
N ARG A 156 -11.55 -2.94 12.09
CA ARG A 156 -10.29 -2.19 11.90
C ARG A 156 -9.59 -2.61 10.62
N GLN A 157 -9.54 -3.91 10.32
CA GLN A 157 -8.98 -4.41 9.06
C GLN A 157 -9.77 -3.92 7.84
N SER A 158 -11.11 -3.85 7.94
CA SER A 158 -11.96 -3.27 6.89
C SER A 158 -11.60 -1.80 6.64
N VAL A 159 -11.39 -1.00 7.69
CA VAL A 159 -10.94 0.40 7.56
C VAL A 159 -9.58 0.50 6.86
N ALA A 160 -8.62 -0.35 7.24
CA ALA A 160 -7.29 -0.35 6.63
C ALA A 160 -7.30 -0.76 5.14
N ILE A 161 -8.10 -1.76 4.77
CA ILE A 161 -8.29 -2.17 3.37
C ILE A 161 -9.03 -1.07 2.59
N ALA A 162 -10.10 -0.51 3.15
CA ALA A 162 -10.87 0.55 2.51
C ALA A 162 -9.99 1.77 2.18
N ARG A 163 -9.06 2.15 3.06
CA ARG A 163 -8.07 3.20 2.79
C ARG A 163 -7.18 2.89 1.59
N ALA A 164 -6.76 1.63 1.45
CA ALA A 164 -5.85 1.21 0.38
C ALA A 164 -6.53 1.08 -1.00
N ILE A 165 -7.85 0.90 -1.06
CA ILE A 165 -8.60 0.76 -2.33
C ILE A 165 -9.33 2.03 -2.76
N LEU A 166 -9.37 3.06 -1.90
CA LEU A 166 -10.03 4.33 -2.19
C LEU A 166 -9.23 5.16 -3.21
N PHE A 167 -7.92 4.94 -3.29
CA PHE A 167 -6.97 5.64 -4.15
C PHE A 167 -6.26 4.63 -5.05
#